data_AF-A0A7W0GT46-F1
#
_entry.id   AF-A0A7W0GT46-F1
#
_cell.length_a   1.000
_cell.length_b   1.000
_cell.length_c   1.000
_cell.angle_alpha   90.00
_cell.angle_beta   90.00
_cell.angle_gamma   90.00
#
_symmetry.space_group_name_H-M   'P 1'
#
loop_
_entity.id
_entity.type
_entity.pdbx_description
1 polymer ?
#
loop_
_entity_poly.entity_id
_entity_poly.type
_entity_poly.pdbx_seq_one_letter_code
_entity_poly.pdbx_strand_id
1 'polypeptide(L)' 'MKREYDFSKAVRGKFYRKGAELRLTIYLDSKVQAQLERLARKKYRDVGELANQEKRIYEES' A
#
# COMPACT_ATOMS: atom_id res chain seq x y z
N MET A 1 -2.52 26.23 -7.71
CA MET A 1 -2.49 25.67 -6.34
C MET A 1 -2.00 26.74 -5.39
N LYS A 2 -2.50 26.80 -4.14
CA LYS A 2 -1.98 27.73 -3.12
C LYS A 2 -0.58 27.31 -2.68
N ARG A 3 0.27 28.29 -2.33
CA ARG A 3 1.64 28.07 -1.85
C ARG A 3 1.67 27.37 -0.50
N GLU A 4 0.75 27.73 0.41
CA GLU A 4 0.68 27.20 1.77
C GLU A 4 -0.78 26.99 2.19
N TYR A 5 -1.01 25.97 3.01
CA TYR A 5 -2.30 25.63 3.60
C TYR A 5 -2.17 25.54 5.11
N ASP A 6 -3.07 26.21 5.82
CA ASP A 6 -3.19 26.12 7.28
C ASP A 6 -4.08 24.93 7.65
N PHE A 7 -3.49 23.95 8.34
CA PHE A 7 -4.16 22.74 8.84
C PHE A 7 -4.35 22.73 10.36
N SER A 8 -4.16 23.88 11.04
CA SER A 8 -4.28 23.99 12.51
C SER A 8 -5.64 23.54 13.08
N LYS A 9 -6.69 23.52 12.26
CA LYS A 9 -8.04 23.04 12.60
C LYS A 9 -8.48 21.81 11.80
N ALA A 10 -7.55 21.16 11.10
CA ALA A 10 -7.87 19.99 10.31
C ALA A 10 -8.28 18.83 11.23
N VAL A 11 -9.47 18.29 10.98
CA VAL A 11 -9.95 17.09 11.67
C VAL A 11 -9.73 15.88 10.79
N ARG A 12 -9.68 14.71 11.42
CA ARG A 12 -9.50 13.45 10.71
C ARG A 12 -10.63 13.28 9.69
N GLY A 13 -10.23 13.05 8.42
CA GLY A 13 -11.17 13.09 7.29
C GLY A 13 -12.25 12.01 7.36
N LYS A 14 -13.37 12.26 6.66
CA LYS A 14 -14.57 11.38 6.61
C LYS A 14 -14.30 9.93 6.20
N PHE A 15 -13.19 9.67 5.53
CA PHE A 15 -12.79 8.34 5.06
C PHE A 15 -11.88 7.60 6.05
N TYR A 16 -11.49 8.23 7.16
CA TYR A 16 -10.70 7.55 8.16
C TYR A 16 -11.53 6.53 8.93
N ARG A 17 -11.03 5.31 8.99
CA ARG A 17 -11.59 4.22 9.76
C ARG A 17 -10.44 3.52 10.50
N LYS A 18 -10.52 3.49 11.85
CA LYS A 18 -9.51 2.82 12.68
C LYS A 18 -9.53 1.32 12.38
N GLY A 19 -8.40 0.75 11.95
CA GLY A 19 -8.28 -0.67 11.63
C GLY A 19 -8.95 -1.09 10.32
N ALA A 20 -9.22 -0.17 9.40
CA ALA A 20 -9.76 -0.55 8.10
C ALA A 20 -8.76 -1.39 7.29
N GLU A 21 -9.21 -2.56 6.85
CA GLU A 21 -8.54 -3.34 5.81
C GLU A 21 -8.96 -2.80 4.44
N LEU A 22 -8.00 -2.20 3.73
CA LEU A 22 -8.21 -1.75 2.37
C LEU A 22 -7.67 -2.81 1.40
N ARG A 23 -8.59 -3.47 0.68
CA ARG A 23 -8.25 -4.41 -0.40
C ARG A 23 -8.30 -3.66 -1.72
N LEU A 24 -7.18 -3.03 -2.08
CA LEU A 24 -7.06 -2.24 -3.30
C LEU A 24 -6.51 -3.10 -4.43
N THR A 25 -7.18 -3.08 -5.57
CA THR A 25 -6.66 -3.67 -6.81
C THR A 25 -5.60 -2.74 -7.35
N ILE A 26 -4.33 -3.12 -7.24
CA ILE A 26 -3.22 -2.41 -7.87
C ILE A 26 -2.97 -2.98 -9.26
N TYR A 27 -2.99 -2.13 -10.27
CA TYR A 27 -2.55 -2.50 -11.61
C TYR A 27 -1.03 -2.37 -11.65
N LEU A 28 -0.36 -3.50 -11.80
CA LEU A 28 1.09 -3.56 -11.89
C LEU A 28 1.51 -3.59 -13.35
N ASP A 29 2.70 -3.04 -13.62
CA ASP A 29 3.36 -3.32 -14.88
C ASP A 29 3.59 -4.84 -15.02
N SER A 30 3.43 -5.34 -16.25
CA SER A 30 3.51 -6.76 -16.58
C SER A 30 4.78 -7.46 -16.07
N LYS A 31 5.93 -6.77 -16.07
CA LYS A 31 7.20 -7.32 -15.57
C LYS A 31 7.17 -7.47 -14.05
N VAL A 32 6.64 -6.47 -13.36
CA VAL A 32 6.54 -6.44 -11.89
C VAL A 32 5.53 -7.50 -11.41
N GLN A 33 4.40 -7.64 -12.12
CA GLN A 33 3.42 -8.67 -11.86
C GLN A 33 4.03 -10.08 -11.99
N ALA A 34 4.73 -10.37 -13.08
CA ALA A 34 5.35 -11.68 -13.31
C ALA A 34 6.40 -12.03 -12.22
N GLN A 35 7.15 -11.04 -11.74
CA GLN A 35 8.10 -11.21 -10.64
C GLN A 35 7.39 -11.54 -9.32
N LEU A 36 6.33 -10.80 -8.99
CA LEU A 36 5.53 -11.02 -7.78
C LEU A 36 4.83 -12.38 -7.77
N GLU A 37 4.23 -12.79 -8.89
CA GLU A 37 3.61 -14.11 -9.00
C GLU A 37 4.62 -15.24 -8.82
N ARG A 38 5.84 -15.10 -9.36
CA ARG A 38 6.92 -16.08 -9.16
C ARG A 38 7.35 -16.16 -7.70
N LEU A 39 7.38 -15.03 -6.98
CA LEU A 39 7.69 -14.99 -5.55
C LEU A 39 6.57 -15.61 -4.70
N ALA A 40 5.30 -15.33 -5.04
CA ALA A 40 4.12 -15.90 -4.37
C ALA A 40 4.07 -17.43 -4.51
N ARG A 41 4.28 -17.94 -5.73
CA ARG A 41 4.36 -19.38 -6.02
C ARG A 41 5.47 -20.07 -5.22
N LYS A 42 6.60 -19.40 -4.97
CA LYS A 42 7.75 -19.96 -4.24
C LYS A 42 7.55 -19.98 -2.72
N LYS A 43 6.67 -19.14 -2.18
CA LYS A 43 6.45 -18.99 -0.73
C LYS A 43 5.13 -19.58 -0.21
N TYR A 44 4.28 -20.18 -1.05
CA TYR A 44 2.92 -20.59 -0.69
C TYR A 44 2.14 -19.47 0.03
N ARG A 45 2.31 -18.24 -0.44
CA ARG A 45 1.63 -17.05 0.13
C ARG A 45 1.00 -16.26 -0.99
N ASP A 46 -0.17 -15.72 -0.72
CA ASP A 46 -0.93 -14.90 -1.66
C ASP A 46 -0.13 -13.65 -2.07
N VAL A 47 -0.26 -13.22 -3.32
CA VAL A 47 0.48 -12.06 -3.86
C VAL A 47 0.20 -10.79 -3.04
N GLY A 48 -1.00 -10.65 -2.47
CA GLY A 48 -1.36 -9.54 -1.59
C GLY A 48 -0.58 -9.51 -0.27
N GLU A 49 -0.20 -10.68 0.27
CA GLU A 49 0.62 -10.75 1.49
C GLU A 49 2.05 -10.29 1.25
N LEU A 50 2.62 -10.61 0.08
CA LEU A 50 3.97 -10.19 -0.28
C LEU A 50 4.06 -8.68 -0.53
N ALA A 51 3.07 -8.09 -1.22
CA ALA A 51 3.05 -6.65 -1.47
C ALA A 51 3.02 -5.82 -0.17
N ASN A 52 2.30 -6.30 0.85
CA ASN A 52 2.25 -5.66 2.16
C ASN A 52 3.56 -5.79 2.96
N GLN A 53 4.34 -6.86 2.75
CA GLN A 53 5.61 -7.07 3.45
C GLN A 53 6.73 -6.18 2.91
N GLU A 54 6.83 -6.00 1.59
CA GLU A 54 7.84 -5.14 0.96
C GLU A 54 7.69 -3.67 1.36
N LYS A 55 6.45 -3.21 1.57
CA LYS A 55 6.18 -1.83 2.01
C LYS A 55 6.72 -1.52 3.40
N ARG A 56 6.90 -2.54 4.25
CA ARG A 56 7.33 -2.41 5.65
C ARG A 56 8.84 -2.25 5.84
N ILE A 57 9.63 -2.48 4.79
CA ILE A 57 11.11 -2.39 4.84
C ILE A 57 11.60 -0.96 4.55
N TYR A 58 10.75 -0.10 3.97
CA TYR A 58 11.10 1.29 3.64
C TYR A 58 10.63 2.34 4.67
N GLU A 59 9.94 1.93 5.75
CA GLU A 59 9.53 2.84 6.84
C GLU A 59 10.46 2.81 8.05
N GLU A 60 11.48 1.93 8.07
CA GLU A 60 12.44 1.78 9.18
C GLU A 60 13.91 2.07 8.78
N SER A 61 14.16 2.75 7.65
CA SER A 61 15.52 3.13 7.20
C SER A 61 15.67 4.64 7.02
#